data_AF-A0A934D9S5-F1
#
_entry.id   AF-A0A934D9S5-F1
#
_cell.length_a   1.000
_cell.length_b   1.000
_cell.length_c   1.000
_cell.angle_alpha   90.00
_cell.angle_beta   90.00
_cell.angle_gamma   90.00
#
_symmetry.space_group_name_H-M   'P 1'
#
loop_
_entity.id
_entity.type
_entity.pdbx_description
1 polymer ?
#
loop_
_entity_poly.entity_id
_entity_poly.type
_entity_poly.pdbx_seq_one_letter_code
_entity_poly.pdbx_strand_id
1 'polypeptide(L)' 'AGLVLASTADYVLADGSPTSTLLCWGTIIINGQEIVGLVSVEFRGRQPLLGVDFLRKFEKKLEIDAKSLKVTLS' A
#
# COMPACT_ATOMS: atom_id res chain seq x y z
N ALA A 1 15.27 10.97 4.70
CA ALA A 1 13.86 11.05 4.29
C ALA A 1 12.98 10.90 5.53
N GLY A 2 11.92 11.69 5.65
CA GLY A 2 11.00 11.66 6.80
C GLY A 2 9.56 11.46 6.35
N LEU A 3 8.69 11.09 7.28
CA LEU A 3 7.24 11.02 7.08
C LEU A 3 6.58 12.22 7.73
N VAL A 4 5.64 12.85 7.03
CA VAL A 4 4.83 13.96 7.56
C VAL A 4 3.41 13.45 7.77
N LEU A 5 2.93 13.48 9.02
CA LEU A 5 1.57 13.06 9.33
C LEU A 5 0.56 13.93 8.59
N ALA A 6 -0.32 13.30 7.82
CA ALA A 6 -1.41 13.96 7.09
C ALA A 6 -2.76 13.77 7.81
N SER A 7 -3.04 12.54 8.26
CA SER A 7 -4.28 12.20 8.97
C SER A 7 -4.12 10.89 9.75
N THR A 8 -5.11 10.59 10.60
CA THR A 8 -5.38 9.25 11.12
C THR A 8 -6.63 8.69 10.44
N ALA A 9 -6.75 7.37 10.34
CA ALA A 9 -7.97 6.73 9.86
C ALA A 9 -8.21 5.40 10.59
N ASP A 10 -9.48 5.11 10.86
CA ASP A 10 -9.94 3.85 11.43
C ASP A 10 -10.75 3.08 10.39
N TYR A 11 -10.52 1.77 10.28
CA TYR A 11 -11.28 0.91 9.38
C TYR A 11 -11.42 -0.51 9.94
N VAL A 12 -12.39 -1.23 9.39
CA VAL A 12 -12.66 -2.63 9.73
C VAL A 12 -12.13 -3.48 8.58
N LEU A 13 -11.27 -4.44 8.90
CA LEU A 13 -10.75 -5.39 7.93
C LEU A 13 -11.84 -6.38 7.50
N ALA A 14 -11.60 -7.10 6.41
CA ALA A 14 -12.55 -8.09 5.90
C ALA A 14 -12.85 -9.24 6.89
N ASP A 15 -11.96 -9.46 7.86
CA ASP A 15 -12.16 -10.41 8.97
C ASP A 15 -12.96 -9.82 10.15
N GLY A 16 -13.42 -8.57 10.04
CA GLY A 16 -14.18 -7.85 11.07
C GLY A 16 -13.31 -7.20 12.14
N SER A 17 -11.99 -7.33 12.10
CA SER A 17 -11.10 -6.73 13.09
C SER A 17 -10.97 -5.21 12.88
N PRO A 18 -11.09 -4.40 13.95
CA PRO A 18 -10.84 -2.96 13.85
C PRO A 18 -9.35 -2.69 13.82
N THR A 19 -8.95 -1.73 13.00
CA THR A 19 -7.56 -1.25 12.94
C THR A 19 -7.51 0.25 12.70
N SER A 20 -6.38 0.83 13.10
CA SER A 20 -6.12 2.27 13.07
C SER A 20 -4.78 2.51 12.41
N THR A 21 -4.76 3.39 11.42
CA THR A 21 -3.57 3.68 10.61
C THR A 21 -3.20 5.16 10.68
N LEU A 22 -1.90 5.45 10.56
CA LEU A 22 -1.44 6.81 10.26
C LEU A 22 -1.29 6.96 8.76
N LEU A 23 -1.89 8.01 8.20
CA LEU A 23 -1.67 8.41 6.82
C LEU A 23 -0.61 9.51 6.81
N CYS A 24 0.52 9.24 6.17
CA CYS A 24 1.67 10.13 6.14
C CYS A 24 2.11 10.44 4.71
N TRP A 25 2.43 11.69 4.41
CA TRP A 25 3.16 12.03 3.19
C TRP A 25 4.63 11.64 3.34
N GLY A 26 5.19 11.04 2.29
CA GLY A 26 6.60 10.67 2.28
C GLY A 26 7.10 10.29 0.89
N THR A 27 8.41 10.02 0.83
CA THR A 27 9.07 9.49 -0.36
C THR A 27 9.18 7.97 -0.24
N ILE A 28 8.78 7.27 -1.30
CA ILE A 28 8.89 5.83 -1.45
C ILE A 28 9.97 5.59 -2.52
N ILE A 29 10.92 4.69 -2.23
CA ILE A 29 11.97 4.30 -3.18
C ILE A 29 11.74 2.84 -3.57
N ILE A 30 11.41 2.59 -4.83
CA ILE A 30 11.16 1.24 -5.36
C ILE A 30 11.95 1.07 -6.65
N ASN A 31 12.77 0.02 -6.72
CA ASN A 31 13.64 -0.27 -7.87
C ASN A 31 14.51 0.93 -8.30
N GLY A 32 14.96 1.75 -7.33
CA GLY A 32 15.76 2.95 -7.59
C GLY A 32 14.98 4.17 -8.09
N GLN A 33 13.66 4.07 -8.24
CA GLN A 33 12.79 5.22 -8.55
C GLN A 33 12.21 5.81 -7.27
N GLU A 34 12.28 7.13 -7.16
CA GLU A 34 11.70 7.89 -6.05
C GLU A 34 10.33 8.45 -6.44
N ILE A 35 9.32 8.20 -5.60
CA ILE A 35 7.98 8.76 -5.78
C ILE A 35 7.48 9.32 -4.46
N VAL A 36 6.89 10.51 -4.50
CA VAL A 36 6.18 11.11 -3.36
C VAL A 36 4.75 10.59 -3.33
N GLY A 37 4.30 10.13 -2.16
CA GLY A 37 2.96 9.59 -2.00
C GLY A 37 2.48 9.56 -0.56
N LEU A 38 1.19 9.26 -0.41
CA LEU A 38 0.58 8.99 0.88
C LEU A 38 0.87 7.52 1.27
N VAL A 39 1.38 7.32 2.48
CA VAL A 39 1.77 6.04 3.05
C VAL A 39 0.86 5.77 4.25
N SER A 40 0.24 4.60 4.26
CA SER A 40 -0.46 4.08 5.43
C SER A 40 0.53 3.33 6.32
N VAL A 41 0.69 3.76 7.57
CA VAL A 41 1.57 3.13 8.55
C VAL A 41 0.73 2.27 9.48
N GLU A 42 0.78 0.96 9.23
CA GLU A 42 0.08 -0.05 10.03
C GLU A 42 1.01 -0.68 11.06
N PHE A 43 0.72 -0.53 12.35
CA PHE A 43 1.60 -1.01 13.42
C PHE A 43 1.49 -2.53 13.68
N ARG A 44 0.43 -3.17 13.18
CA ARG A 44 0.17 -4.60 13.37
C ARG A 44 0.52 -5.45 12.15
N GLY A 45 0.82 -4.81 11.01
CA GLY A 45 1.21 -5.50 9.79
C GLY A 45 2.57 -6.16 9.92
N ARG A 46 2.73 -7.36 9.37
CA ARG A 46 4.04 -8.06 9.30
C ARG A 46 4.80 -7.79 8.00
N GLN A 47 4.12 -7.27 6.99
CA GLN A 47 4.65 -7.05 5.65
C GLN A 47 4.18 -5.72 5.09
N PRO A 48 5.01 -5.03 4.29
CA PRO A 48 4.57 -3.86 3.55
C PRO A 48 3.53 -4.27 2.51
N LEU A 49 2.43 -3.53 2.45
CA LEU A 49 1.39 -3.70 1.45
C LEU A 49 1.44 -2.55 0.45
N LEU A 50 1.26 -2.87 -0.82
CA LEU A 50 1.14 -1.89 -1.89
C LEU A 50 -0.33 -1.85 -2.33
N GLY A 51 -0.97 -0.71 -2.14
CA GLY A 51 -2.33 -0.48 -2.61
C GLY A 51 -2.39 -0.37 -4.14
N VAL A 52 -3.57 -0.51 -4.73
CA VAL A 52 -3.77 -0.49 -6.20
C VAL A 52 -3.32 0.83 -6.84
N ASP A 53 -3.34 1.95 -6.10
CA ASP A 53 -2.80 3.23 -6.59
C ASP A 53 -1.31 3.17 -6.94
N PHE A 54 -0.57 2.24 -6.32
CA PHE A 54 0.82 1.93 -6.68
C PHE A 54 0.93 1.51 -8.14
N LEU A 55 0.02 0.65 -8.62
CA LEU A 55 0.04 0.16 -10.00
C LEU A 55 -0.04 1.32 -10.99
N ARG A 56 -0.93 2.29 -10.73
CA ARG A 56 -1.08 3.49 -11.56
C ARG A 56 0.20 4.33 -11.60
N LYS A 57 0.87 4.53 -10.45
CA LYS A 57 2.07 5.37 -10.34
C LYS A 57 3.30 4.78 -11.04
N PHE A 58 3.36 3.46 -11.14
CA PHE A 58 4.49 2.75 -11.75
C PHE A 58 4.13 2.16 -13.13
N GLU A 59 2.98 2.55 -13.69
CA GLU A 59 2.47 2.05 -14.98
C GLU A 59 2.44 0.50 -15.05
N LYS A 60 2.06 -0.12 -13.93
CA LYS A 60 1.97 -1.57 -13.76
C LYS A 60 0.53 -2.06 -13.83
N LYS A 61 0.38 -3.36 -14.09
CA LYS A 61 -0.90 -4.08 -13.99
C LYS A 61 -0.78 -5.29 -13.07
N LEU A 62 -1.88 -5.57 -12.35
CA LEU A 62 -2.06 -6.78 -11.57
C LEU A 62 -2.97 -7.72 -12.37
N GLU A 63 -2.46 -8.91 -12.71
CA GLU A 63 -3.21 -9.95 -13.39
C GLU A 63 -3.58 -11.06 -12.40
N ILE A 64 -4.87 -11.38 -12.33
CA ILE A 64 -5.41 -12.43 -11.46
C ILE A 64 -6.07 -13.47 -12.36
N ASP A 65 -5.53 -14.69 -12.38
CA ASP A 65 -6.17 -15.84 -13.02
C ASP A 65 -6.81 -16.72 -11.95
N ALA A 66 -8.14 -16.64 -11.84
CA ALA A 66 -8.91 -17.40 -10.87
C ALA A 66 -8.94 -18.91 -11.16
N LYS A 67 -8.71 -19.34 -12.41
CA LYS A 67 -8.69 -20.77 -12.77
C LYS A 67 -7.38 -21.42 -12.34
N SER A 68 -6.26 -20.72 -12.54
CA SER A 68 -4.94 -21.22 -12.14
C SER A 68 -4.50 -20.75 -10.74
N LEU A 69 -5.32 -19.94 -10.05
CA LEU A 69 -5.02 -19.30 -8.76
C LEU A 69 -3.69 -18.52 -8.80
N LYS A 70 -3.37 -17.95 -9.97
CA LYS A 70 -2.11 -17.24 -10.19
C LYS A 70 -2.33 -15.73 -10.09
N VAL A 71 -1.41 -15.06 -9.40
CA VAL A 71 -1.35 -13.60 -9.31
C VAL A 71 -0.01 -13.15 -9.89
N THR A 72 -0.05 -12.27 -10.89
CA THR A 72 1.15 -11.74 -11.56
C THR A 72 1.13 -10.23 -11.56
N LEU A 73 2.30 -9.61 -11.31
CA LEU A 73 2.52 -8.18 -11.44
C LEU A 73 3.42 -7.95 -12.66
N SER A 74 2.99 -7.11 -13.61
CA SER A 74 3.75 -6.83 -14.86
C SER A 74 3.75 -5.35 -15.20
#